data_AF-A0A089M8E5-F1
#
_entry.id   AF-A0A089M8E5-F1
#
_cell.length_a   1.000
_cell.length_b   1.000
_cell.length_c   1.000
_cell.angle_alpha   90.00
_cell.angle_beta   90.00
_cell.angle_gamma   90.00
#
_symmetry.space_group_name_H-M   'P 1'
#
loop_
_entity.id
_entity.type
_entity.pdbx_description
1 polymer ?
#
loop_
_entity_poly.entity_id
_entity_poly.type
_entity_poly.pdbx_seq_one_letter_code
_entity_poly.pdbx_strand_id
1 'polypeptide(L)'
;MVKALKWVGYIVLGLAIIGGIVAGKTYGPEPEYSFEDKKFAWSYMLMFWAAGGVSAIFTLAFAALLDHVKEISDRMEKVERTTERLYNKTS
;
A
#
# COMPACT_ATOMS: atom_id res chain seq x y z
N MET A 1 13.22 -5.88 -3.94
CA MET A 1 12.61 -4.57 -4.18
C MET A 1 11.10 -4.59 -3.96
N VAL A 2 10.34 -5.42 -4.70
CA VAL A 2 8.87 -5.44 -4.57
C VAL A 2 8.36 -5.96 -3.21
N LYS A 3 9.04 -6.94 -2.59
CA LYS A 3 8.73 -7.37 -1.21
C LYS A 3 8.80 -6.24 -0.19
N ALA A 4 9.79 -5.35 -0.30
CA ALA A 4 9.93 -4.20 0.60
C ALA A 4 8.77 -3.22 0.40
N LEU A 5 8.32 -3.02 -0.84
CA LEU A 5 7.20 -2.14 -1.16
C LEU A 5 5.86 -2.68 -0.62
N LYS A 6 5.66 -4.00 -0.67
CA LYS A 6 4.50 -4.66 -0.03
C LYS A 6 4.51 -4.45 1.49
N TRP A 7 5.68 -4.61 2.12
CA TRP A 7 5.87 -4.31 3.55
C TRP A 7 5.56 -2.86 3.90
N VAL A 8 6.02 -1.90 3.10
CA VAL A 8 5.70 -0.48 3.29
C VAL A 8 4.20 -0.25 3.22
N GLY A 9 3.50 -0.86 2.24
CA GLY A 9 2.04 -0.77 2.14
C GLY A 9 1.32 -1.26 3.41
N TYR A 10 1.74 -2.39 3.98
CA TYR A 10 1.16 -2.90 5.23
C TYR A 10 1.46 -2.02 6.44
N ILE A 11 2.68 -1.47 6.54
CA ILE A 11 3.06 -0.56 7.63
C ILE A 11 2.24 0.73 7.57
N VAL A 12 2.06 1.31 6.38
CA VAL A 12 1.24 2.51 6.18
C VAL A 12 -0.21 2.26 6.60
N LEU A 13 -0.76 1.09 6.24
CA LEU A 13 -2.11 0.70 6.64
C LEU A 13 -2.24 0.58 8.17
N GLY A 14 -1.26 -0.05 8.83
CA GLY A 14 -1.21 -0.14 10.29
C GLY A 14 -1.11 1.23 10.98
N LEU A 15 -0.23 2.11 10.48
CA LEU A 15 -0.07 3.47 11.01
C LEU A 15 -1.31 4.31 10.81
N ALA A 16 -2.02 4.17 9.69
CA ALA A 16 -3.27 4.87 9.46
C ALA A 16 -4.39 4.41 10.40
N ILE A 17 -4.45 3.11 10.72
CA ILE A 17 -5.42 2.59 11.69
C ILE A 17 -5.16 3.19 13.07
N ILE A 18 -3.91 3.10 13.56
CA ILE A 18 -3.51 3.63 14.87
C ILE A 18 -3.69 5.15 14.91
N GLY A 19 -3.23 5.85 13.88
CA GLY A 19 -3.35 7.30 13.74
C GLY A 19 -4.80 7.78 13.76
N GLY A 20 -5.70 7.06 13.07
CA GLY A 20 -7.13 7.37 13.09
C GLY A 20 -7.76 7.20 14.48
N ILE A 21 -7.38 6.15 15.22
CA ILE A 21 -7.87 5.94 16.60
C ILE A 21 -7.37 7.04 17.53
N VAL A 22 -6.08 7.41 17.42
CA VAL A 22 -5.48 8.49 18.22
C VAL A 22 -6.13 9.83 17.87
N ALA A 23 -6.33 10.13 16.59
CA ALA A 23 -6.97 11.35 16.14
C ALA A 23 -8.43 11.44 16.62
N GLY A 24 -9.19 10.35 16.49
CA GLY A 24 -10.58 10.30 16.96
C GLY A 24 -10.71 10.52 18.47
N LYS A 25 -9.73 10.06 19.26
CA LYS A 25 -9.70 10.28 20.72
C LYS A 25 -9.22 11.68 21.12
N THR A 26 -8.25 12.24 20.38
CA THR A 26 -7.60 13.51 20.74
C THR A 26 -8.40 14.72 20.26
N TYR A 27 -9.02 14.61 19.09
CA TYR A 27 -9.85 15.66 18.48
C TYR A 27 -11.36 15.39 18.66
N GLY A 28 -11.70 14.47 19.56
CA GLY A 28 -13.09 14.25 19.99
C GLY A 28 -13.63 15.51 20.65
N PRO A 29 -14.80 16.03 20.24
CA PRO A 29 -15.40 17.17 20.91
C PRO A 29 -15.67 16.84 22.39
N GLU A 30 -15.46 17.82 23.26
CA GLU A 30 -15.91 17.70 24.65
C GLU A 30 -17.45 17.65 24.65
N PRO A 31 -18.07 16.73 25.42
CA PRO A 31 -19.52 16.62 25.45
C PRO A 31 -20.11 17.91 26.03
N GLU A 32 -20.98 18.59 25.27
CA GLU A 32 -21.65 19.82 25.73
C GLU A 32 -22.61 19.54 26.89
N TYR A 33 -23.03 18.29 27.07
CA TYR A 33 -23.90 17.84 28.16
C TYR A 33 -23.43 16.51 28.75
N SER A 34 -23.55 16.35 30.08
CA SER A 34 -23.06 15.20 30.85
C SER A 34 -23.67 13.84 30.49
N PHE A 35 -24.67 13.81 29.61
CA PHE A 35 -25.36 12.60 29.14
C PHE A 35 -24.97 12.19 27.70
N GLU A 36 -24.11 12.97 27.02
CA GLU A 36 -23.61 12.58 25.71
C GLU A 36 -22.37 11.71 25.84
N ASP A 37 -22.59 10.40 25.84
CA ASP A 37 -21.56 9.43 25.53
C ASP A 37 -21.12 9.62 24.07
N LYS A 38 -20.05 10.39 23.83
CA LYS A 38 -18.99 10.05 22.86
C LYS A 38 -17.89 11.12 22.82
N LYS A 39 -16.85 10.92 23.64
CA LYS A 39 -15.54 11.59 23.54
C LYS A 39 -14.71 11.14 22.31
N PHE A 40 -15.37 10.75 21.21
CA PHE A 40 -14.68 10.17 20.05
C PHE A 40 -15.21 10.72 18.74
N ALA A 41 -14.36 11.44 18.02
CA ALA A 41 -14.67 11.95 16.70
C ALA A 41 -14.48 10.89 15.62
N TRP A 42 -15.55 10.15 15.35
CA TRP A 42 -15.60 9.09 14.33
C TRP A 42 -15.25 9.59 12.92
N SER A 43 -15.57 10.85 12.59
CA SER A 43 -15.27 11.46 11.29
C SER A 43 -13.76 11.55 11.04
N TYR A 44 -12.97 12.00 12.02
CA TYR A 44 -11.51 12.06 11.90
C TYR A 44 -10.89 10.68 11.79
N MET A 45 -11.40 9.70 12.55
CA MET A 45 -10.93 8.32 12.45
C MET A 45 -11.19 7.75 11.04
N LEU A 46 -12.42 7.90 10.54
CA LEU A 46 -12.80 7.42 9.20
C LEU A 46 -12.00 8.10 8.09
N MET A 47 -11.68 9.38 8.23
CA MET A 47 -10.83 10.10 7.27
C MET A 47 -9.42 9.51 7.21
N PHE A 48 -8.80 9.24 8.35
CA PHE A 48 -7.48 8.60 8.43
C PHE A 48 -7.51 7.19 7.84
N TRP A 49 -8.55 6.42 8.13
CA TRP A 49 -8.68 5.06 7.62
C TRP A 49 -8.95 5.03 6.13
N ALA A 50 -9.77 5.96 5.60
CA ALA A 50 -10.00 6.09 4.17
C ALA A 50 -8.73 6.50 3.44
N ALA A 51 -8.02 7.54 3.90
CA ALA A 51 -6.78 7.99 3.28
C ALA A 51 -5.67 6.93 3.35
N GLY A 52 -5.53 6.28 4.51
CA GLY A 52 -4.58 5.19 4.72
C GLY A 52 -4.90 3.94 3.90
N GLY A 53 -6.17 3.56 3.85
CA GLY A 53 -6.64 2.42 3.05
C GLY A 53 -6.41 2.65 1.57
N VAL A 54 -6.79 3.82 1.04
CA VAL A 54 -6.57 4.18 -0.37
C VAL A 54 -5.08 4.18 -0.71
N SER A 55 -4.25 4.87 0.07
CA SER A 55 -2.80 4.91 -0.17
C SER A 55 -2.13 3.54 -0.10
N ALA A 56 -2.54 2.67 0.82
CA ALA A 56 -2.05 1.30 0.90
C ALA A 56 -2.48 0.46 -0.32
N ILE A 57 -3.74 0.58 -0.77
CA ILE A 57 -4.22 -0.10 -1.99
C ILE A 57 -3.38 0.33 -3.20
N PHE A 58 -3.16 1.63 -3.38
CA PHE A 58 -2.33 2.14 -4.47
C PHE A 58 -0.90 1.60 -4.40
N THR A 59 -0.30 1.60 -3.20
CA THR A 59 1.07 1.10 -2.99
C THR A 59 1.19 -0.39 -3.31
N LEU A 60 0.21 -1.20 -2.88
CA LEU A 60 0.17 -2.63 -3.16
C LEU A 60 -0.09 -2.94 -4.64
N ALA A 61 -0.99 -2.20 -5.28
CA ALA A 61 -1.26 -2.32 -6.71
C ALA A 61 -0.01 -1.98 -7.53
N PHE A 62 0.69 -0.90 -7.17
CA PHE A 62 1.94 -0.52 -7.83
C PHE A 62 3.04 -1.57 -7.62
N ALA A 63 3.12 -2.14 -6.42
CA ALA A 63 4.03 -3.26 -6.15
C ALA A 63 3.72 -4.46 -7.06
N ALA A 64 2.45 -4.85 -7.21
CA ALA A 64 2.05 -5.95 -8.08
C ALA A 64 2.39 -5.68 -9.56
N LEU A 65 2.18 -4.44 -10.04
CA LEU A 65 2.55 -4.04 -11.38
C LEU A 65 4.06 -4.20 -11.63
N LEU A 66 4.89 -3.77 -10.67
CA LEU A 66 6.34 -3.90 -10.76
C LEU A 66 6.81 -5.37 -10.77
N ASP A 67 6.14 -6.26 -10.02
CA ASP A 67 6.40 -7.70 -10.09
C ASP A 67 6.16 -8.22 -11.52
N HIS A 68 5.04 -7.83 -12.16
CA HIS A 68 4.74 -8.23 -13.53
C HIS A 68 5.72 -7.67 -14.56
N VAL A 69 6.11 -6.40 -14.45
CA VAL A 69 7.11 -5.80 -15.35
C VAL A 69 8.45 -6.52 -15.22
N LYS A 70 8.85 -6.85 -14.00
CA LYS A 70 10.09 -7.60 -13.76
C LYS A 70 10.03 -9.00 -14.38
N GLU A 71 8.91 -9.70 -14.23
CA GLU A 71 8.72 -11.02 -14.83
C GLU A 71 8.79 -10.97 -16.36
N ILE A 72 8.19 -9.94 -16.99
CA ILE A 72 8.26 -9.74 -18.44
C ILE A 72 9.70 -9.47 -18.88
N SER A 73 10.42 -8.62 -18.15
CA SER A 73 11.83 -8.33 -18.42
C SER A 73 12.69 -9.58 -18.38
N ASP A 74 12.54 -10.42 -17.34
CA ASP A 74 13.29 -11.67 -17.19
C ASP A 74 12.97 -12.66 -18.33
N ARG A 75 11.71 -12.70 -18.78
CA ARG A 75 11.29 -13.53 -19.93
C ARG A 75 11.89 -13.03 -21.23
N MET A 76 11.90 -11.71 -21.47
CA MET A 76 12.52 -11.11 -22.65
C MET A 76 14.02 -11.40 -22.71
N GLU A 77 14.73 -11.23 -21.60
CA GLU A 77 16.17 -11.53 -21.53
C GLU A 77 16.45 -13.01 -21.85
N LYS A 78 15.58 -13.93 -21.42
CA LYS A 78 15.70 -15.36 -21.74
C LYS A 78 15.48 -15.64 -23.23
N VAL A 79 14.53 -14.95 -23.87
CA VAL A 79 14.28 -15.07 -25.32
C VAL A 79 15.49 -14.55 -26.09
N GLU A 80 16.01 -13.38 -25.73
CA GLU A 80 17.19 -12.78 -26.37
C GLU A 80 18.40 -13.71 -26.31
N ARG A 81 18.74 -14.23 -25.14
CA ARG A 81 19.82 -15.22 -24.97
C ARG A 81 19.61 -16.50 -25.79
N THR A 82 18.37 -16.90 -26.01
CA THR A 82 18.05 -18.10 -26.82
C THR A 82 18.26 -17.82 -28.31
N THR A 83 17.83 -16.65 -28.78
CA THR A 83 18.00 -16.19 -30.16
C THR A 83 19.47 -16.02 -30.51
N GLU A 84 20.26 -15.40 -29.62
CA GLU A 84 21.72 -15.28 -29.81
C GLU A 84 22.42 -16.64 -29.93
N ARG A 85 22.04 -17.61 -29.08
CA ARG A 85 22.58 -18.97 -29.17
C ARG A 85 22.23 -19.65 -30.48
N LEU A 86 21.00 -19.47 -30.99
CA LEU A 86 20.58 -20.06 -32.26
C LEU A 86 21.34 -19.43 -33.43
N TYR A 87 21.49 -18.10 -33.42
CA TYR A 87 22.27 -17.38 -34.43
C TYR A 87 23.72 -17.87 -34.48
N ASN A 88 24.39 -17.95 -33.33
CA ASN A 88 25.79 -18.42 -33.23
C ASN A 88 25.98 -19.90 -33.55
N LYS A 89 24.91 -20.71 -33.57
CA LYS A 89 24.97 -22.14 -33.92
C LYS A 89 24.74 -22.40 -35.41
N THR A 90 24.27 -21.39 -36.14
CA THR A 90 23.92 -21.48 -37.57
C THR A 90 24.97 -20.79 -38.45
N SER A 91 25.79 -19.92 -37.87
CA SER A 91 27.07 -19.44 -38.42
C SER A 91 28.19 -20.46 -38.22
#